data_AF-A0A243WK54-F1
#
_entry.id   AF-A0A243WK54-F1
#
_cell.length_a   1.000
_cell.length_b   1.000
_cell.length_c   1.000
_cell.angle_alpha   90.00
_cell.angle_beta   90.00
_cell.angle_gamma   90.00
#
_symmetry.space_group_name_H-M   'P 1'
#
loop_
_entity.id
_entity.type
_entity.pdbx_description
1 polymer ?
#
loop_
_entity_poly.entity_id
_entity_poly.type
_entity_poly.pdbx_seq_one_letter_code
_entity_poly.pdbx_strand_id
1 'polypeptide(L)'
;MTLYQTPNASLIYHSDTATLRLRYNALSLEAGFEQAYQQALQTMQQEQVAKLLLDLKRNAPPTDDAEQWLLGPLVQQLSTSLRYPIFIAAVVSEGQYQYQVGNLLAVRALPPKQIEFNYFTCRREATAWLSTN
;
A
#
# COMPACT_ATOMS: atom_id res chain seq x y z
N MET A 1 -5.62 -10.77 -12.76
CA MET A 1 -5.72 -12.06 -12.04
C MET A 1 -6.06 -11.80 -10.57
N THR A 2 -7.03 -12.49 -9.99
CA THR A 2 -7.31 -12.41 -8.54
C THR A 2 -6.37 -13.37 -7.82
N LEU A 3 -5.64 -12.88 -6.81
CA LEU A 3 -4.61 -13.62 -6.08
C LEU A 3 -5.04 -13.99 -4.66
N TYR A 4 -5.89 -13.16 -4.06
CA TYR A 4 -6.44 -13.38 -2.73
C TYR A 4 -7.80 -12.71 -2.64
N GLN A 5 -8.75 -13.35 -1.98
CA GLN A 5 -10.08 -12.80 -1.80
C GLN A 5 -10.73 -13.30 -0.51
N THR A 6 -11.24 -12.36 0.28
CA THR A 6 -12.13 -12.57 1.42
C THR A 6 -13.29 -11.58 1.32
N PRO A 7 -14.31 -11.64 2.20
CA PRO A 7 -15.38 -10.64 2.22
C PRO A 7 -14.85 -9.20 2.42
N ASN A 8 -13.74 -9.07 3.13
CA ASN A 8 -13.19 -7.79 3.56
C ASN A 8 -11.98 -7.35 2.74
N ALA A 9 -11.32 -8.25 2.00
CA ALA A 9 -10.07 -7.96 1.31
C ALA A 9 -10.03 -8.60 -0.08
N SER A 10 -9.38 -7.94 -1.03
CA SER A 10 -9.06 -8.54 -2.33
C SER A 10 -7.71 -8.07 -2.82
N LEU A 11 -6.87 -9.01 -3.28
CA LEU A 11 -5.63 -8.75 -3.99
C LEU A 11 -5.81 -9.12 -5.45
N ILE A 12 -5.63 -8.16 -6.35
CA ILE A 12 -5.79 -8.34 -7.79
C ILE A 12 -4.54 -7.83 -8.49
N TYR A 13 -3.95 -8.66 -9.32
CA TYR A 13 -2.90 -8.25 -10.26
C TYR A 13 -3.51 -7.74 -11.57
N HIS A 14 -3.15 -6.51 -11.92
CA HIS A 14 -3.49 -5.85 -13.17
C HIS A 14 -2.28 -5.94 -14.10
N SER A 15 -2.33 -6.87 -15.07
CA SER A 15 -1.22 -7.14 -15.99
C SER A 15 -0.99 -6.01 -17.00
N ASP A 16 -2.06 -5.28 -17.35
CA ASP A 16 -2.05 -4.12 -18.24
C ASP A 16 -1.20 -2.97 -17.70
N THR A 17 -1.19 -2.79 -16.38
CA THR A 17 -0.41 -1.74 -15.71
C THR A 17 0.72 -2.29 -14.83
N ALA A 18 0.96 -3.61 -14.87
CA ALA A 18 1.85 -4.33 -13.98
C ALA A 18 1.71 -3.89 -12.51
N THR A 19 0.46 -3.78 -12.03
CA THR A 19 0.14 -3.21 -10.71
C THR A 19 -0.60 -4.24 -9.86
N LEU A 20 -0.17 -4.42 -8.61
CA LEU A 20 -0.95 -5.12 -7.61
C LEU A 20 -1.91 -4.14 -6.94
N ARG A 21 -3.18 -4.50 -6.85
CA ARG A 21 -4.19 -3.74 -6.12
C ARG A 21 -4.66 -4.55 -4.93
N LEU A 22 -4.31 -4.09 -3.73
CA LEU A 22 -4.89 -4.58 -2.49
C LEU A 22 -6.01 -3.64 -2.07
N ARG A 23 -7.24 -4.14 -2.09
CA ARG A 23 -8.40 -3.44 -1.57
C ARG A 23 -8.81 -4.04 -0.24
N TYR A 24 -9.05 -3.20 0.75
CA TYR A 24 -9.59 -3.60 2.04
C TYR A 24 -10.83 -2.75 2.37
N ASN A 25 -11.91 -3.40 2.79
CA ASN A 25 -13.23 -2.79 2.96
C ASN A 25 -13.80 -2.98 4.38
N ALA A 26 -13.02 -3.42 5.37
CA ALA A 26 -13.50 -3.54 6.74
C ALA A 26 -13.32 -2.23 7.52
N LEU A 27 -14.19 -2.00 8.50
CA LEU A 27 -14.16 -0.79 9.33
C LEU A 27 -12.93 -0.76 10.24
N SER A 28 -12.40 -1.91 10.63
CA SER A 28 -11.21 -2.09 11.47
C SER A 28 -10.09 -2.74 10.65
N LEU A 29 -8.84 -2.31 10.86
CA LEU A 29 -7.65 -3.05 10.43
C LEU A 29 -7.52 -4.30 11.31
N GLU A 30 -8.20 -5.37 10.91
CA GLU A 30 -8.14 -6.67 11.58
C GLU A 30 -6.99 -7.51 11.04
N ALA A 31 -6.69 -8.64 11.69
CA ALA A 31 -5.68 -9.62 11.24
C ALA A 31 -5.83 -10.02 9.75
N GLY A 32 -7.05 -9.94 9.20
CA GLY A 32 -7.30 -10.19 7.79
C GLY A 32 -6.63 -9.18 6.83
N PHE A 33 -6.35 -7.95 7.27
CA PHE A 33 -5.55 -7.01 6.49
C PHE A 33 -4.09 -7.45 6.43
N GLU A 34 -3.51 -7.84 7.58
CA GLU A 34 -2.12 -8.28 7.67
C GLU A 34 -1.81 -9.40 6.68
N GLN A 35 -2.67 -10.42 6.65
CA GLN A 35 -2.52 -11.56 5.78
C GLN A 35 -2.59 -11.15 4.31
N ALA A 36 -3.57 -10.31 3.96
CA ALA A 36 -3.73 -9.81 2.60
C ALA A 36 -2.55 -8.93 2.17
N TYR A 37 -1.98 -8.18 3.10
CA TYR A 37 -0.82 -7.33 2.88
C TYR A 37 0.45 -8.14 2.70
N GLN A 38 0.73 -9.09 3.60
CA GLN A 38 1.86 -10.02 3.45
C GLN A 38 1.79 -10.80 2.12
N GLN A 39 0.59 -11.24 1.72
CA GLN A 39 0.39 -11.90 0.42
C GLN A 39 0.72 -10.95 -0.75
N ALA A 40 0.38 -9.67 -0.64
CA ALA A 40 0.72 -8.66 -1.65
C ALA A 40 2.24 -8.49 -1.76
N LEU A 41 2.94 -8.37 -0.63
CA LEU A 41 4.40 -8.21 -0.59
C LEU A 41 5.13 -9.45 -1.12
N GLN A 42 4.68 -10.64 -0.75
CA GLN A 42 5.21 -11.89 -1.28
C GLN A 42 5.03 -11.98 -2.80
N THR A 43 3.85 -11.58 -3.29
CA THR A 43 3.59 -11.56 -4.74
C THR A 43 4.50 -10.55 -5.44
N MET A 44 4.69 -9.34 -4.87
CA MET A 44 5.63 -8.35 -5.43
C MET A 44 7.03 -8.92 -5.58
N GLN A 45 7.50 -9.67 -4.58
CA GLN A 45 8.80 -10.32 -4.61
C GLN A 45 8.90 -11.44 -5.64
N GLN A 46 7.91 -12.34 -5.67
CA GLN A 46 7.89 -13.53 -6.54
C GLN A 46 7.71 -13.17 -8.01
N GLU A 47 6.74 -12.31 -8.30
CA GLU A 47 6.37 -11.90 -9.66
C GLU A 47 7.15 -10.68 -10.14
N GLN A 48 8.07 -10.17 -9.32
CA GLN A 48 8.86 -8.99 -9.61
C GLN A 48 7.99 -7.77 -9.97
N VAL A 49 6.94 -7.53 -9.18
CA VAL A 49 6.02 -6.41 -9.36
C VAL A 49 6.44 -5.24 -8.47
N ALA A 50 6.73 -4.11 -9.10
CA ALA A 50 7.20 -2.89 -8.43
C ALA A 50 6.08 -2.00 -7.88
N LYS A 51 4.83 -2.20 -8.33
CA LYS A 51 3.74 -1.24 -8.15
C LYS A 51 2.62 -1.82 -7.29
N LEU A 52 2.28 -1.11 -6.22
CA LEU A 52 1.22 -1.48 -5.30
C LEU A 52 0.23 -0.34 -5.08
N LEU A 53 -1.05 -0.61 -5.32
CA LEU A 53 -2.16 0.26 -4.98
C LEU A 53 -2.89 -0.30 -3.76
N LEU A 54 -2.83 0.42 -2.64
CA LEU A 54 -3.57 0.14 -1.42
C LEU A 54 -4.87 0.95 -1.42
N ASP A 55 -6.02 0.31 -1.57
CA ASP A 55 -7.34 0.96 -1.49
C ASP A 55 -7.92 0.73 -0.07
N LEU A 56 -7.68 1.71 0.81
CA LEU A 56 -7.99 1.68 2.26
C LEU A 56 -9.12 2.64 2.63
N LYS A 57 -9.86 3.14 1.64
CA LYS A 57 -10.77 4.29 1.76
C LYS A 57 -11.89 4.16 2.81
N ARG A 58 -12.21 2.93 3.23
CA ARG A 58 -13.29 2.61 4.17
C ARG A 58 -12.81 2.17 5.55
N ASN A 59 -11.50 2.13 5.79
CA ASN A 59 -10.94 1.63 7.03
C ASN A 59 -10.84 2.78 8.04
N ALA A 60 -11.17 2.54 9.32
CA ALA A 60 -11.14 3.54 10.39
C ALA A 60 -9.69 3.87 10.85
N PRO A 61 -9.54 4.83 11.79
CA PRO A 61 -8.64 5.98 11.69
C PRO A 61 -7.14 5.62 11.70
N PRO A 62 -6.28 6.53 11.20
CA PRO A 62 -4.84 6.35 11.24
C PRO A 62 -4.37 6.57 12.68
N THR A 63 -3.95 5.52 13.36
CA THR A 63 -3.06 5.66 14.51
C THR A 63 -1.62 5.71 14.00
N ASP A 64 -0.71 6.30 14.76
CA ASP A 64 0.74 6.25 14.48
C ASP A 64 1.24 4.80 14.24
N ASP A 65 0.59 3.82 14.88
CA ASP A 65 0.84 2.39 14.69
C ASP A 65 0.52 1.90 13.27
N ALA A 66 -0.44 2.51 12.58
CA ALA A 66 -0.85 2.10 11.23
C ALA A 66 0.24 2.38 10.19
N GLU A 67 0.99 3.47 10.36
CA GLU A 67 2.10 3.82 9.46
C GLU A 67 3.31 2.91 9.69
N GLN A 68 3.66 2.62 10.95
CA GLN A 68 4.71 1.65 11.27
C GLN A 68 4.37 0.25 10.77
N TRP A 69 3.10 -0.15 10.88
CA TRP A 69 2.63 -1.45 10.39
C TRP A 69 2.63 -1.53 8.85
N LEU A 70 2.35 -0.45 8.14
CA LEU A 70 2.47 -0.43 6.69
C LEU A 70 3.93 -0.42 6.23
N LEU A 71 4.76 0.47 6.79
CA LEU A 71 6.13 0.67 6.34
C LEU A 71 7.10 -0.40 6.85
N GLY A 72 6.91 -0.93 8.06
CA GLY A 72 7.81 -1.92 8.65
C GLY A 72 8.02 -3.16 7.78
N PRO A 73 6.95 -3.87 7.37
CA PRO A 73 7.04 -5.02 6.47
C PRO A 73 7.63 -4.68 5.11
N LEU A 74 7.37 -3.49 4.56
CA LEU A 74 7.96 -3.04 3.29
C LEU A 74 9.48 -2.97 3.38
N VAL A 75 9.99 -2.35 4.45
CA VAL A 75 11.43 -2.22 4.67
C VAL A 75 12.06 -3.59 4.92
N GLN A 76 11.39 -4.50 5.62
CA GLN A 76 11.95 -5.82 5.90
C GLN A 76 11.92 -6.76 4.70
N GLN A 77 10.82 -6.79 3.94
CA GLN A 77 10.60 -7.81 2.90
C GLN A 77 11.08 -7.38 1.51
N LEU A 78 11.04 -6.08 1.19
CA LEU A 78 11.29 -5.63 -0.19
C LEU A 78 12.68 -5.05 -0.40
N SER A 79 13.27 -4.37 0.61
CA SER A 79 14.54 -3.63 0.49
C SER A 79 15.74 -4.44 0.03
N THR A 80 15.73 -5.76 0.25
CA THR A 80 16.85 -6.66 -0.07
C THR A 80 16.66 -7.44 -1.35
N SER A 81 15.43 -7.51 -1.89
CA SER A 81 15.10 -8.44 -2.99
C SER A 81 14.83 -7.77 -4.32
N LEU A 82 14.37 -6.52 -4.33
CA LEU A 82 14.00 -5.83 -5.58
C LEU A 82 15.12 -4.90 -6.04
N ARG A 83 15.55 -5.05 -7.30
CA ARG A 83 16.64 -4.25 -7.90
C ARG A 83 16.18 -2.91 -8.47
N TYR A 84 14.89 -2.61 -8.39
CA TYR A 84 14.24 -1.46 -9.02
C TYR A 84 13.42 -0.69 -7.99
N PRO A 85 13.13 0.61 -8.27
CA PRO A 85 12.27 1.41 -7.42
C PRO A 85 10.88 0.78 -7.26
N ILE A 86 10.33 0.88 -6.07
CA ILE A 86 9.03 0.35 -5.68
C ILE A 86 8.11 1.54 -5.44
N PHE A 87 6.95 1.52 -6.09
CA PHE A 87 5.97 2.60 -6.03
C PHE A 87 4.70 2.11 -5.33
N ILE A 88 4.34 2.78 -4.25
CA ILE A 88 3.20 2.40 -3.40
C ILE A 88 2.28 3.60 -3.28
N ALA A 89 1.05 3.43 -3.74
CA ALA A 89 0.01 4.45 -3.62
C ALA A 89 -1.08 3.98 -2.66
N ALA A 90 -1.29 4.72 -1.58
CA ALA A 90 -2.35 4.46 -0.62
C ALA A 90 -3.53 5.42 -0.80
N VAL A 91 -4.68 4.88 -1.19
CA VAL A 91 -5.95 5.60 -1.29
C VAL A 91 -6.66 5.52 0.05
N VAL A 92 -6.75 6.66 0.73
CA VAL A 92 -7.31 6.80 2.08
C VAL A 92 -8.51 7.75 2.07
N SER A 93 -9.23 7.83 3.18
CA SER A 93 -10.26 8.85 3.37
C SER A 93 -9.64 10.25 3.53
N GLU A 94 -10.43 11.31 3.34
CA GLU A 94 -9.94 12.69 3.47
C GLU A 94 -9.44 13.01 4.88
N GLY A 95 -10.16 12.56 5.92
CA GLY A 95 -9.71 12.71 7.31
C GLY A 95 -8.40 11.97 7.58
N GLN A 96 -8.20 10.79 6.99
CA GLN A 96 -6.92 10.09 7.08
C GLN A 96 -5.79 10.85 6.37
N TYR A 97 -6.06 11.36 5.17
CA TYR A 97 -5.07 12.13 4.41
C TYR A 97 -4.61 13.37 5.17
N GLN A 98 -5.52 14.12 5.79
CA GLN A 98 -5.19 15.31 6.57
C GLN A 98 -4.33 14.98 7.79
N TYR A 99 -4.62 13.88 8.50
CA TYR A 99 -3.79 13.42 9.61
C TYR A 99 -2.39 13.01 9.13
N GLN A 100 -2.32 12.21 8.07
CA GLN A 100 -1.07 11.73 7.45
C GLN A 100 -0.17 12.91 7.04
N VAL A 101 -0.71 13.89 6.32
CA VAL A 101 0.05 15.08 5.91
C VAL A 101 0.51 15.91 7.12
N GLY A 102 -0.32 16.00 8.16
CA GLY A 102 0.05 16.63 9.43
C GLY A 102 1.19 15.91 10.16
N ASN A 103 1.22 14.58 10.10
CA ASN A 103 2.14 13.73 10.86
C ASN A 103 3.44 13.41 10.10
N LEU A 104 3.42 13.35 8.77
CA LEU A 104 4.58 13.24 7.89
C LEU A 104 5.56 14.42 8.09
N LEU A 105 5.07 15.57 8.53
CA LEU A 105 5.90 16.71 8.93
C LEU A 105 6.67 16.45 10.25
N ALA A 106 6.20 15.53 11.08
CA ALA A 106 6.75 15.21 12.40
C ALA A 106 7.64 13.95 12.42
N VAL A 107 7.37 12.95 11.57
CA VAL A 107 8.07 11.64 11.59
C VAL A 107 8.83 11.41 10.28
N ARG A 108 10.08 11.88 10.21
CA ARG A 108 11.01 11.53 9.12
C ARG A 108 11.81 10.27 9.46
N ALA A 109 11.15 9.12 9.41
CA ALA A 109 11.84 7.87 9.07
C ALA A 109 11.59 7.65 7.57
N LEU A 110 12.46 8.23 6.74
CA LEU A 110 12.36 8.06 5.29
C LEU A 110 12.42 6.57 4.95
N PRO A 111 11.50 6.02 4.14
CA PRO A 111 11.68 4.69 3.60
C PRO A 111 13.04 4.62 2.86
N PRO A 112 13.65 3.44 2.75
CA PRO A 112 14.90 3.27 2.02
C PRO A 112 14.76 3.89 0.62
N LYS A 113 15.84 4.47 0.08
CA LYS A 113 15.88 5.25 -1.18
C LYS A 113 15.16 4.64 -2.40
N GLN A 114 14.79 3.37 -2.34
CA GLN A 114 14.14 2.62 -3.41
C GLN A 114 12.63 2.48 -3.25
N ILE A 115 12.02 2.94 -2.15
CA ILE A 115 10.56 2.84 -1.95
C ILE A 115 9.96 4.25 -1.94
N GLU A 116 9.12 4.53 -2.92
CA GLU A 116 8.31 5.74 -3.00
C GLU A 116 6.89 5.42 -2.56
N PHE A 117 6.50 5.99 -1.41
CA PHE A 117 5.17 5.81 -0.83
C PHE A 117 4.41 7.14 -0.85
N ASN A 118 3.22 7.15 -1.45
CA ASN A 118 2.37 8.34 -1.53
C ASN A 118 0.93 8.06 -1.11
N TYR A 119 0.32 9.05 -0.45
CA TYR A 119 -1.09 9.03 -0.06
C TYR A 119 -1.96 9.80 -1.05
N PHE A 120 -3.17 9.31 -1.30
CA PHE A 120 -4.15 9.90 -2.19
C PHE A 120 -5.54 9.81 -1.58
N THR A 121 -6.39 10.79 -1.86
CA THR A 121 -7.84 10.71 -1.56
C THR A 121 -8.63 10.19 -2.76
N CYS A 122 -8.01 10.11 -3.94
CA CYS A 122 -8.63 9.71 -5.19
C CYS A 122 -7.90 8.53 -5.85
N ARG A 123 -8.64 7.44 -6.10
CA ARG A 123 -8.09 6.25 -6.78
C ARG A 123 -7.59 6.55 -8.18
N ARG A 124 -8.25 7.46 -8.91
CA ARG A 124 -7.85 7.85 -10.27
C ARG A 124 -6.47 8.50 -10.28
N GLU A 125 -6.21 9.38 -9.32
CA GLU A 125 -4.92 10.06 -9.17
C GLU A 125 -3.82 9.09 -8.75
N ALA A 126 -4.10 8.23 -7.77
CA ALA A 126 -3.18 7.17 -7.36
C ALA A 126 -2.78 6.25 -8.53
N THR A 127 -3.76 5.86 -9.35
CA THR A 127 -3.54 5.01 -10.52
C THR A 127 -2.75 5.74 -11.62
N ALA A 128 -3.05 7.03 -11.84
CA ALA A 128 -2.30 7.85 -12.79
C ALA A 128 -0.83 7.99 -12.36
N TRP A 129 -0.58 8.27 -11.08
CA TRP A 129 0.77 8.34 -10.53
C TRP A 129 1.53 7.01 -10.64
N LEU A 130 0.89 5.87 -10.35
CA LEU A 130 1.49 4.55 -10.56
C LEU A 130 1.73 4.22 -12.05
N SER A 131 1.04 4.89 -12.97
CA SER A 131 1.24 4.67 -14.41
C SER A 131 2.40 5.50 -14.97
N THR A 132 2.71 6.63 -14.34
CA THR A 132 3.80 7.54 -14.76
C THR A 132 5.16 7.19 -14.17
N ASN A 133 5.18 6.32 -13.17
CA ASN A 133 6.38 5.77 -12.52
C ASN A 133 6.48 4.29 -12.82
#